data_AF-J9ECG4-F1
#
_entry.id   AF-J9ECG4-F1
#
_cell.length_a   1.000
_cell.length_b   1.000
_cell.length_c   1.000
_cell.angle_alpha   90.00
_cell.angle_beta   90.00
_cell.angle_gamma   90.00
#
_symmetry.space_group_name_H-M   'P 1'
#
loop_
_entity.id
_entity.type
_entity.pdbx_description
1 polymer ?
#
loop_
_entity_poly.entity_id
_entity_poly.type
_entity_poly.pdbx_seq_one_letter_code
_entity_poly.pdbx_strand_id
1 'polypeptide(L)'
;MAFEILGVLLKSKTPSQKVTVTRQRRINPAISKVFGEVYNSRGKLNDMYRRKAVNSLHITESIPEHITQLDFISLIPSELRTDQRIVIDLVKRLSEAARHRQRIARANFIYRNEAQRLSEIFRECAHREEQCIRLAKLISDVRSERQWKGSMPSVEWFLRRKKGVVSSKAQKMG
;
A
#
# COMPACT_ATOMS: atom_id res chain seq x y z
N MET A 1 7.06 11.32 67.35
CA MET A 1 6.69 10.83 66.01
C MET A 1 7.26 11.79 64.97
N ALA A 2 7.89 11.23 63.95
CA ALA A 2 8.97 11.82 63.15
C ALA A 2 8.53 12.87 62.10
N PHE A 3 9.48 13.76 61.79
CA PHE A 3 9.57 14.61 60.60
C PHE A 3 10.05 13.79 59.38
N GLU A 4 9.42 13.94 58.21
CA GLU A 4 9.99 13.68 56.85
C GLU A 4 9.23 14.58 55.84
N ILE A 5 9.82 15.60 55.20
CA ILE A 5 10.75 15.67 54.05
C ILE A 5 10.10 15.38 52.68
N LEU A 6 10.08 16.45 51.87
CA LEU A 6 10.16 16.62 50.40
C LEU A 6 9.49 15.65 49.41
N GLY A 7 8.85 16.24 48.39
CA GLY A 7 8.63 15.59 47.11
C GLY A 7 7.93 16.45 46.05
N VAL A 8 8.60 17.49 45.55
CA VAL A 8 8.21 18.18 44.30
C VAL A 8 8.32 17.17 43.14
N LEU A 9 7.24 16.92 42.39
CA LEU A 9 7.39 16.39 41.03
C LEU A 9 6.38 16.98 40.04
N LEU A 10 6.97 17.68 39.08
CA LEU A 10 6.42 18.46 37.99
C LEU A 10 5.51 17.64 37.07
N LYS A 11 4.28 18.14 36.85
CA LYS A 11 3.50 17.84 35.64
C LYS A 11 4.16 18.53 34.47
N SER A 12 4.87 17.79 33.62
CA SER A 12 5.27 18.27 32.29
C SER A 12 4.62 17.39 31.21
N LYS A 13 3.79 18.05 30.39
CA LYS A 13 3.20 17.53 29.16
C LYS A 13 4.34 17.15 28.22
N THR A 14 4.38 15.90 27.75
CA THR A 14 5.26 15.46 26.68
C THR A 14 4.87 16.16 25.37
N PRO A 15 5.75 16.98 24.75
CA PRO A 15 5.50 17.47 23.41
C PRO A 15 5.90 16.38 22.41
N SER A 16 5.02 16.19 21.41
CA SER A 16 5.25 15.39 20.20
C SER A 16 6.67 15.61 19.66
N GLN A 17 7.50 14.57 19.72
CA GLN A 17 8.84 14.59 19.13
C GLN A 17 8.71 14.65 17.61
N LYS A 18 8.73 15.88 17.08
CA LYS A 18 9.20 16.14 15.73
C LYS A 18 10.64 15.63 15.66
N VAL A 19 10.91 14.72 14.74
CA VAL A 19 12.26 14.25 14.42
C VAL A 19 13.00 15.41 13.75
N THR A 20 13.56 16.30 14.56
CA THR A 20 14.45 17.36 14.11
C THR A 20 15.82 16.71 13.90
N VAL A 21 16.16 16.45 12.65
CA VAL A 21 17.47 15.94 12.23
C VAL A 21 18.48 17.06 12.40
N THR A 22 19.07 17.19 13.59
CA THR A 22 20.24 18.05 13.80
C THR A 22 21.31 17.26 14.54
N ARG A 23 22.11 16.51 13.78
CA ARG A 23 23.47 16.15 14.18
C ARG A 23 24.30 15.97 12.91
N GLN A 24 25.11 16.98 12.60
CA GLN A 24 26.21 16.91 11.64
C GLN A 24 27.25 15.87 12.14
N ARG A 25 26.94 14.58 12.00
CA ARG A 25 27.97 13.60 11.66
C ARG A 25 28.34 13.89 10.20
N ARG A 26 29.62 13.81 9.82
CA ARG A 26 30.02 13.81 8.41
C ARG A 26 29.28 12.65 7.73
N ILE A 27 28.08 12.90 7.21
CA ILE A 27 27.31 11.91 6.45
C ILE A 27 28.15 11.67 5.21
N ASN A 28 28.61 10.45 5.02
CA ASN A 28 29.34 10.05 3.82
C ASN A 28 28.56 10.58 2.61
N PRO A 29 29.16 11.39 1.71
CA PRO A 29 28.46 12.00 0.57
C PRO A 29 27.70 10.96 -0.27
N ALA A 30 28.22 9.72 -0.33
CA ALA A 30 27.55 8.60 -0.98
C ALA A 30 26.21 8.23 -0.31
N ILE A 31 26.16 8.18 1.04
CA ILE A 31 24.94 7.91 1.79
C ILE A 31 23.93 9.04 1.57
N SER A 32 24.37 10.31 1.60
CA SER A 32 23.48 11.46 1.38
C SER A 32 22.85 11.44 -0.02
N LYS A 33 23.63 11.06 -1.04
CA LYS A 33 23.13 10.94 -2.41
C LYS A 33 22.11 9.81 -2.54
N VAL A 34 22.46 8.60 -2.09
CA VAL A 34 21.57 7.42 -2.13
C VAL A 34 20.29 7.68 -1.33
N PHE A 35 20.40 8.37 -0.19
CA PHE A 35 19.24 8.76 0.60
C PHE A 35 18.29 9.67 -0.19
N GLY A 36 18.81 10.64 -0.96
CA GLY A 36 18.00 11.51 -1.82
C GLY A 36 17.39 10.81 -3.05
N GLU A 37 17.96 9.68 -3.48
CA GLU A 37 17.36 8.83 -4.52
C GLU A 37 16.19 8.00 -3.98
N VAL A 38 16.30 7.54 -2.73
CA VAL A 38 15.28 6.71 -2.06
C VAL A 38 14.16 7.56 -1.46
N TYR A 39 14.48 8.71 -0.87
CA TYR A 39 13.52 9.62 -0.25
C TYR A 39 13.47 10.96 -0.98
N ASN A 40 12.28 11.53 -1.10
CA ASN A 40 12.12 12.90 -1.59
C ASN A 40 12.47 13.92 -0.51
N SER A 41 12.50 15.21 -0.89
CA SER A 41 12.82 16.33 0.01
C SER A 41 11.91 16.45 1.24
N ARG A 42 10.74 15.79 1.25
CA ARG A 42 9.80 15.75 2.38
C ARG A 42 9.95 14.48 3.24
N GLY A 43 10.99 13.67 3.01
CA GLY A 43 11.20 12.41 3.73
C GLY A 43 10.20 11.31 3.39
N LYS A 44 9.48 11.41 2.27
CA LYS A 44 8.61 10.34 1.76
C LYS A 44 9.38 9.49 0.74
N LEU A 45 9.02 8.22 0.63
CA LEU A 45 9.58 7.33 -0.38
C LEU A 45 9.41 7.94 -1.78
N ASN A 46 10.51 8.04 -2.51
CA ASN A 46 10.54 8.55 -3.88
C ASN A 46 9.68 7.67 -4.80
N ASP A 47 8.84 8.29 -5.62
CA ASP A 47 7.88 7.59 -6.49
C ASP A 47 8.57 6.78 -7.60
N MET A 48 9.70 7.25 -8.13
CA MET A 48 10.47 6.51 -9.14
C MET A 48 11.13 5.29 -8.52
N TYR A 49 11.80 5.47 -7.38
CA TYR A 49 12.40 4.37 -6.63
C TYR A 49 11.33 3.32 -6.25
N ARG A 50 10.22 3.75 -5.65
CA ARG A 50 9.11 2.86 -5.29
C ARG A 50 8.61 2.05 -6.47
N ARG A 51 8.37 2.70 -7.63
CA ARG A 51 7.89 2.01 -8.83
C ARG A 51 8.90 1.01 -9.34
N LYS A 52 10.18 1.39 -9.44
CA LYS A 52 11.25 0.50 -9.90
C LYS A 52 11.37 -0.74 -9.00
N ALA A 53 11.44 -0.52 -7.69
CA ALA A 53 11.58 -1.58 -6.69
C ALA A 53 10.37 -2.53 -6.65
N VAL A 54 9.15 -2.02 -6.76
CA VAL A 54 7.94 -2.87 -6.76
C VAL A 54 7.77 -3.61 -8.10
N ASN A 55 8.16 -3.01 -9.22
CA ASN A 55 8.07 -3.67 -10.52
C ASN A 55 9.03 -4.86 -10.65
N SER A 56 10.21 -4.80 -10.04
CA SER A 56 11.16 -5.92 -10.02
C SER A 56 10.67 -7.12 -9.20
N LEU A 57 9.62 -6.97 -8.39
CA LEU A 57 9.00 -8.08 -7.65
C LEU A 57 8.02 -8.89 -8.50
N HIS A 58 7.76 -8.50 -9.76
CA HIS A 58 6.90 -9.21 -10.70
C HIS A 58 5.52 -9.60 -10.14
N ILE A 59 4.94 -8.72 -9.32
CA ILE A 59 3.67 -8.95 -8.65
C ILE A 59 2.53 -9.05 -9.67
N THR A 60 1.77 -10.14 -9.59
CA THR A 60 0.55 -10.41 -10.35
C THR A 60 -0.66 -10.52 -9.41
N GLU A 61 -1.83 -10.84 -9.97
CA GLU A 61 -3.05 -11.11 -9.20
C GLU A 61 -2.91 -12.32 -8.26
N SER A 62 -2.11 -13.32 -8.64
CA SER A 62 -1.93 -14.56 -7.87
C SER A 62 -0.57 -14.66 -7.19
N ILE A 63 0.43 -13.89 -7.63
CA ILE A 63 1.82 -13.97 -7.12
C ILE A 63 2.23 -12.62 -6.51
N PRO A 64 2.78 -12.59 -5.29
CA PRO A 64 2.96 -13.72 -4.37
C PRO A 64 1.63 -14.15 -3.73
N GLU A 65 1.60 -15.33 -3.12
CA GLU A 65 0.44 -15.74 -2.32
C GLU A 65 0.30 -14.82 -1.08
N HIS A 66 1.42 -14.57 -0.40
CA HIS A 66 1.51 -13.64 0.73
C HIS A 66 2.63 -12.63 0.51
N ILE A 67 2.34 -11.35 0.73
CA ILE A 67 3.33 -10.26 0.58
C ILE A 67 4.55 -10.43 1.50
N THR A 68 4.39 -11.15 2.62
CA THR A 68 5.50 -11.48 3.54
C THR A 68 6.53 -12.44 2.95
N GLN A 69 6.21 -13.13 1.85
CA GLN A 69 7.15 -14.02 1.13
C GLN A 69 8.14 -13.23 0.27
N LEU A 70 7.91 -11.93 0.05
CA LEU A 70 8.77 -11.10 -0.78
C LEU A 70 9.99 -10.64 0.02
N ASP A 71 11.16 -10.76 -0.59
CA ASP A 71 12.39 -10.19 -0.05
C ASP A 71 12.46 -8.69 -0.38
N PHE A 72 12.13 -7.85 0.60
CA PHE A 72 12.25 -6.41 0.49
C PHE A 72 13.66 -5.90 0.82
N ILE A 73 14.50 -6.70 1.47
CA ILE A 73 15.83 -6.26 1.92
C ILE A 73 16.77 -6.14 0.71
N SER A 74 16.68 -7.07 -0.24
CA SER A 74 17.46 -6.99 -1.50
C SER A 74 17.15 -5.74 -2.33
N LEU A 75 15.95 -5.15 -2.16
CA LEU A 75 15.56 -3.93 -2.86
C LEU A 75 16.18 -2.66 -2.26
N ILE A 76 16.63 -2.71 -1.01
CA ILE A 76 17.19 -1.54 -0.29
C ILE A 76 18.66 -1.38 -0.70
N PRO A 77 19.15 -0.17 -1.04
CA PRO A 77 20.56 0.08 -1.32
C PRO A 77 21.46 -0.35 -0.15
N SER A 78 22.57 -1.02 -0.45
CA SER A 78 23.51 -1.56 0.55
C SER A 78 23.98 -0.52 1.56
N GLU A 79 24.19 0.71 1.11
CA GLU A 79 24.62 1.87 1.89
C GLU A 79 23.64 2.19 3.02
N LEU A 80 22.35 1.96 2.79
CA LEU A 80 21.27 2.24 3.75
C LEU A 80 20.94 1.02 4.64
N ARG A 81 21.43 -0.18 4.30
CA ARG A 81 21.13 -1.41 5.07
C ARG A 81 21.75 -1.42 6.47
N THR A 82 22.76 -0.58 6.70
CA THR A 82 23.43 -0.45 8.00
C THR A 82 22.56 0.24 9.05
N ASP A 83 21.61 1.07 8.64
CA ASP A 83 20.66 1.74 9.55
C ASP A 83 19.35 0.95 9.62
N GLN A 84 19.16 0.21 10.72
CA GLN A 84 17.97 -0.60 10.94
C GLN A 84 16.67 0.21 10.92
N ARG A 85 16.68 1.49 11.33
CA ARG A 85 15.46 2.33 11.33
C ARG A 85 15.03 2.63 9.90
N ILE A 86 15.99 2.94 9.04
CA ILE A 86 15.74 3.15 7.61
C ILE A 86 15.25 1.85 6.97
N VAL A 87 15.91 0.72 7.27
CA VAL A 87 15.52 -0.59 6.74
C VAL A 87 14.07 -0.92 7.10
N ILE A 88 13.69 -0.81 8.38
CA ILE A 88 12.32 -1.09 8.83
C ILE A 88 11.30 -0.18 8.13
N ASP A 89 11.59 1.12 8.02
CA ASP A 89 10.71 2.06 7.32
C ASP A 89 10.54 1.71 5.83
N LEU A 90 11.64 1.39 5.14
CA LEU A 90 11.61 1.02 3.72
C LEU A 90 10.86 -0.29 3.48
N VAL A 91 11.12 -1.33 4.27
CA VAL A 91 10.38 -2.61 4.18
C VAL A 91 8.89 -2.37 4.38
N LYS A 92 8.51 -1.55 5.37
CA LYS A 92 7.11 -1.22 5.62
C LYS A 92 6.47 -0.52 4.42
N ARG A 93 7.14 0.48 3.83
CA ARG A 93 6.60 1.24 2.69
C ARG A 93 6.57 0.42 1.40
N LEU A 94 7.59 -0.37 1.12
CA LEU A 94 7.66 -1.24 -0.05
C LEU A 94 6.64 -2.38 0.05
N SER A 95 6.44 -2.97 1.23
CA SER A 95 5.41 -3.99 1.44
C SER A 95 3.99 -3.45 1.23
N GLU A 96 3.71 -2.21 1.66
CA GLU A 96 2.41 -1.59 1.37
C GLU A 96 2.24 -1.27 -0.11
N ALA A 97 3.29 -0.79 -0.77
CA ALA A 97 3.26 -0.56 -2.22
C ALA A 97 3.06 -1.86 -3.01
N ALA A 98 3.68 -2.96 -2.57
CA ALA A 98 3.49 -4.30 -3.12
C ALA A 98 2.06 -4.80 -2.94
N ARG A 99 1.47 -4.68 -1.73
CA ARG A 99 0.04 -4.97 -1.48
C ARG A 99 -0.85 -4.19 -2.44
N HIS A 100 -0.60 -2.88 -2.55
CA HIS A 100 -1.40 -2.02 -3.43
C HIS A 100 -1.31 -2.45 -4.90
N ARG A 101 -0.11 -2.79 -5.37
CA ARG A 101 0.11 -3.31 -6.73
C ARG A 101 -0.69 -4.59 -6.98
N GLN A 102 -0.67 -5.53 -6.04
CA GLN A 102 -1.45 -6.77 -6.14
C GLN A 102 -2.96 -6.51 -6.14
N ARG A 103 -3.46 -5.60 -5.28
CA ARG A 103 -4.88 -5.21 -5.30
C ARG A 103 -5.30 -4.66 -6.67
N ILE A 104 -4.45 -3.86 -7.31
CA ILE A 104 -4.73 -3.35 -8.67
C ILE A 104 -4.74 -4.50 -9.69
N ALA A 105 -3.77 -5.42 -9.62
CA ALA A 105 -3.74 -6.57 -10.52
C ALA A 105 -5.01 -7.42 -10.40
N ARG A 106 -5.43 -7.73 -9.17
CA ARG A 106 -6.69 -8.44 -8.87
C ARG A 106 -7.92 -7.67 -9.33
N ALA A 107 -7.96 -6.35 -9.14
CA ALA A 107 -9.05 -5.53 -9.63
C ALA A 107 -9.18 -5.62 -11.15
N ASN A 108 -8.05 -5.51 -11.87
CA ASN A 108 -8.02 -5.62 -13.32
C ASN A 108 -8.41 -7.04 -13.79
N PHE A 109 -8.02 -8.07 -13.04
CA PHE A 109 -8.44 -9.44 -13.31
C PHE A 109 -9.96 -9.57 -13.22
N ILE A 110 -10.58 -9.15 -12.10
CA ILE A 110 -12.02 -9.20 -11.89
C ILE A 110 -12.73 -8.38 -12.98
N TYR A 111 -12.21 -7.19 -13.29
CA TYR A 111 -12.78 -6.32 -14.31
C TYR A 111 -12.87 -6.99 -15.68
N ARG A 112 -11.83 -7.75 -16.06
CA ARG A 112 -11.76 -8.41 -17.38
C ARG A 112 -12.55 -9.72 -17.42
N ASN A 113 -12.48 -10.52 -16.36
CA ASN A 113 -13.03 -11.88 -16.34
C ASN A 113 -14.49 -11.93 -15.84
N GLU A 114 -14.88 -11.01 -14.95
CA GLU A 114 -16.23 -10.94 -14.37
C GLU A 114 -17.04 -9.76 -14.96
N ALA A 115 -16.69 -9.32 -16.17
CA ALA A 115 -17.29 -8.13 -16.80
C ALA A 115 -18.83 -8.22 -16.88
N GLN A 116 -19.37 -9.41 -17.13
CA GLN A 116 -20.82 -9.64 -17.18
C GLN A 116 -21.47 -9.42 -15.81
N ARG A 117 -21.00 -10.12 -14.76
CA ARG A 117 -21.51 -9.97 -13.39
C ARG A 117 -21.38 -8.53 -12.90
N LEU A 118 -20.27 -7.85 -13.22
CA LEU A 118 -20.10 -6.42 -12.94
C LEU A 118 -21.15 -5.56 -13.65
N SER A 119 -21.41 -5.83 -14.93
CA SER A 119 -22.43 -5.10 -15.70
C SER A 119 -23.84 -5.31 -15.15
N GLU A 120 -24.17 -6.53 -14.71
CA GLU A 120 -25.46 -6.86 -14.09
C GLU A 120 -25.63 -6.06 -12.80
N ILE A 121 -24.63 -6.09 -11.90
CA ILE A 121 -24.63 -5.30 -10.65
C ILE A 121 -24.85 -3.81 -10.94
N PHE A 122 -24.15 -3.25 -11.93
CA PHE A 122 -24.24 -1.82 -12.22
C PHE A 122 -25.53 -1.39 -12.93
N ARG A 123 -26.25 -2.33 -13.54
CA ARG A 123 -27.51 -2.09 -14.26
C ARG A 123 -28.73 -2.34 -13.38
N GLU A 124 -28.73 -3.43 -12.63
CA GLU A 124 -29.87 -3.87 -11.82
C GLU A 124 -29.97 -3.10 -10.51
N CYS A 125 -28.84 -2.78 -9.88
CA CYS A 125 -28.84 -2.08 -8.59
C CYS A 125 -28.94 -0.57 -8.82
N ALA A 126 -30.11 0.02 -8.55
CA ALA A 126 -30.34 1.46 -8.64
C ALA A 126 -29.55 2.24 -7.56
N HIS A 127 -29.44 1.67 -6.36
CA HIS A 127 -28.83 2.32 -5.20
C HIS A 127 -27.36 1.91 -4.99
N ARG A 128 -26.55 2.86 -4.52
CA ARG A 128 -25.13 2.64 -4.23
C ARG A 128 -24.91 1.56 -3.17
N GLU A 129 -25.76 1.50 -2.16
CA GLU A 129 -25.65 0.52 -1.08
C GLU A 129 -25.80 -0.92 -1.58
N GLU A 130 -26.80 -1.19 -2.42
CA GLU A 130 -26.99 -2.51 -3.02
C GLU A 130 -25.82 -2.87 -3.96
N GLN A 131 -25.32 -1.89 -4.75
CA GLN A 131 -24.10 -2.07 -5.55
C GLN A 131 -22.91 -2.45 -4.66
N CYS A 132 -22.75 -1.81 -3.50
CA CYS A 132 -21.67 -2.12 -2.59
C CYS A 132 -21.73 -3.57 -2.08
N ILE A 133 -22.91 -4.03 -1.66
CA ILE A 133 -23.13 -5.39 -1.15
C ILE A 133 -22.85 -6.41 -2.24
N ARG A 134 -23.41 -6.24 -3.44
CA ARG A 134 -23.19 -7.20 -4.54
C ARG A 134 -21.75 -7.21 -5.05
N LEU A 135 -21.08 -6.05 -5.10
CA LEU A 135 -19.66 -5.98 -5.45
C LEU A 135 -18.79 -6.65 -4.40
N ALA A 136 -19.09 -6.47 -3.11
CA ALA A 136 -18.36 -7.16 -2.03
C ALA A 136 -18.51 -8.68 -2.16
N LYS A 137 -19.72 -9.17 -2.46
CA LYS A 137 -19.98 -10.59 -2.73
C LYS A 137 -19.19 -11.09 -3.94
N LEU A 138 -19.24 -10.39 -5.08
CA LEU A 138 -18.46 -10.73 -6.27
C LEU A 138 -16.96 -10.85 -5.98
N ILE A 139 -16.39 -9.88 -5.25
CA ILE A 139 -14.97 -9.90 -4.87
C ILE A 139 -14.66 -11.12 -3.98
N SER A 140 -15.57 -11.49 -3.07
CA SER A 140 -15.43 -12.66 -2.19
C SER A 140 -15.54 -13.99 -2.95
N ASP A 141 -16.46 -14.08 -3.91
CA ASP A 141 -16.65 -15.27 -4.74
C ASP A 141 -15.38 -15.52 -5.57
N VAL A 142 -14.90 -14.52 -6.31
CA VAL A 142 -13.68 -14.62 -7.12
C VAL A 142 -12.46 -14.94 -6.24
N ARG A 143 -12.37 -14.34 -5.05
CA ARG A 143 -11.30 -14.66 -4.11
C ARG A 143 -11.27 -16.16 -3.79
N SER A 144 -12.44 -16.74 -3.53
CA SER A 144 -12.58 -18.15 -3.16
C SER A 144 -12.29 -19.07 -4.34
N GLU A 145 -12.86 -18.76 -5.51
CA GLU A 145 -12.64 -19.48 -6.78
C GLU A 145 -11.17 -19.50 -7.19
N ARG A 146 -10.47 -18.37 -7.03
CA ARG A 146 -9.04 -18.23 -7.36
C ARG A 146 -8.11 -18.57 -6.20
N GLN A 147 -8.66 -18.97 -5.06
CA GLN A 147 -7.94 -19.29 -3.83
C GLN A 147 -6.98 -18.18 -3.37
N TRP A 148 -7.30 -16.92 -3.70
CA TRP A 148 -6.42 -15.80 -3.42
C TRP A 148 -6.29 -15.53 -1.92
N LYS A 149 -5.05 -15.52 -1.45
CA LYS A 149 -4.69 -15.12 -0.09
C LYS A 149 -4.32 -13.64 -0.03
N GLY A 150 -4.37 -13.06 1.17
CA GLY A 150 -3.98 -11.68 1.40
C GLY A 150 -5.00 -10.64 0.90
N SER A 151 -4.47 -9.52 0.40
CA SER A 151 -5.25 -8.29 0.19
C SER A 151 -6.13 -8.32 -1.06
N MET A 152 -7.42 -8.01 -0.92
CA MET A 152 -8.36 -7.87 -2.03
C MET A 152 -8.55 -6.41 -2.47
N PRO A 153 -8.95 -6.16 -3.72
CA PRO A 153 -9.34 -4.82 -4.14
C PRO A 153 -10.57 -4.34 -3.36
N SER A 154 -10.67 -3.01 -3.19
CA SER A 154 -11.84 -2.42 -2.54
C SER A 154 -13.00 -2.27 -3.52
N VAL A 155 -14.23 -2.35 -3.00
CA VAL A 155 -15.45 -2.07 -3.76
C VAL A 155 -15.40 -0.69 -4.43
N GLU A 156 -14.88 0.31 -3.71
CA GLU A 156 -14.75 1.69 -4.20
C GLU A 156 -13.91 1.80 -5.49
N TRP A 157 -12.94 0.90 -5.69
CA TRP A 157 -12.14 0.88 -6.92
C TRP A 157 -13.02 0.65 -8.16
N PHE A 158 -14.02 -0.24 -8.04
CA PHE A 158 -14.97 -0.58 -9.10
C PHE A 158 -16.05 0.50 -9.26
N LEU A 159 -16.59 1.03 -8.17
CA LEU A 159 -17.59 2.11 -8.22
C LEU A 159 -17.08 3.33 -9.00
N ARG A 160 -15.82 3.74 -8.74
CA ARG A 160 -15.17 4.84 -9.48
C ARG A 160 -14.99 4.57 -10.97
N ARG A 161 -15.03 3.31 -11.39
CA ARG A 161 -14.81 2.85 -12.78
C ARG A 161 -16.06 2.29 -13.45
N LYS A 162 -17.24 2.48 -12.84
CA LYS A 162 -18.55 2.02 -13.37
C LYS A 162 -18.75 2.37 -14.85
N LYS A 163 -18.44 3.62 -15.26
CA LYS A 163 -18.61 4.09 -16.64
C LYS A 163 -17.87 3.23 -17.67
N GLY A 164 -16.66 2.78 -17.34
CA GLY A 164 -15.88 1.92 -18.23
C GLY A 164 -16.52 0.54 -18.44
N VAL A 165 -17.16 -0.02 -17.39
CA VAL A 165 -17.81 -1.34 -17.46
C VAL A 165 -19.05 -1.29 -18.36
N VAL A 166 -19.85 -0.23 -18.20
CA VAL A 166 -21.11 -0.06 -18.94
C VAL A 166 -20.85 0.33 -20.41
N SER A 167 -19.77 1.07 -20.69
CA SER A 167 -19.42 1.52 -22.06
C SER A 167 -18.80 0.44 -22.95
N SER A 168 -18.12 -0.57 -22.39
CA SER A 168 -17.46 -1.63 -23.17
C SER A 168 -18.42 -2.53 -23.99
N LYS A 169 -19.73 -2.46 -23.71
CA LYS A 169 -20.77 -3.14 -24.52
C LYS A 169 -21.27 -2.31 -25.70
N ALA A 170 -21.17 -0.98 -25.63
CA ALA A 170 -21.62 -0.10 -26.72
C ALA A 170 -20.73 -0.19 -27.96
N GLN A 171 -19.47 -0.63 -27.83
CA GLN A 171 -18.54 -0.82 -28.95
C GLN A 171 -18.46 -2.24 -29.50
N LYS A 172 -19.09 -3.23 -28.86
CA LYS A 172 -19.09 -4.63 -29.34
C LYS A 172 -20.39 -5.04 -30.06
N MET A 173 -21.36 -4.13 -30.18
CA MET A 173 -22.60 -4.34 -30.94
C MET A 173 -22.87 -3.18 -31.93
N GLY A 174 -21.81 -2.54 -32.43
CA GLY A 174 -21.86 -1.53 -33.48
C GLY A 174 -21.10 -2.00 -34.71
#